data_AF-A0A6N6SXP0-F1
#
_entry.id   AF-A0A6N6SXP0-F1
#
_cell.length_a   1.000
_cell.length_b   1.000
_cell.length_c   1.000
_cell.angle_alpha   90.00
_cell.angle_beta   90.00
_cell.angle_gamma   90.00
#
_symmetry.space_group_name_H-M   'P 1'
#
loop_
_entity.id
_entity.type
_entity.pdbx_description
1 polymer ?
#
loop_
_entity_poly.entity_id
_entity_poly.type
_entity_poly.pdbx_seq_one_letter_code
_entity_poly.pdbx_strand_id
1 'polypeptide(L)'
;MYRVLKFLHLLGLTLFLGSIFGHIVVSVLGGGPHSPLFLFARQNVTTATNVLTIPGLGLAIVSGIGMAVISRLSPLRARWLALHGSLALVVAAIAAVAIIPAGRDMLQGAIALRDGSPDVAAAQILTAKRIEDIAGAINILLALTIAAIGVWKPKL
;
A
#
# COMPACT_ATOMS: atom_id res chain seq x y z
N MET A 1 16.62 -22.55 -0.37
CA MET A 1 15.20 -22.13 -0.23
C MET A 1 15.04 -20.86 0.62
N TYR A 2 15.50 -20.82 1.87
CA TYR A 2 15.37 -19.62 2.73
C TYR A 2 15.92 -18.32 2.09
N ARG A 3 17.13 -18.37 1.50
CA ARG A 3 17.74 -17.19 0.83
C ARG A 3 16.87 -16.64 -0.31
N VAL A 4 16.22 -17.52 -1.08
CA VAL A 4 15.33 -17.12 -2.17
C VAL A 4 14.09 -16.43 -1.61
N LEU A 5 13.47 -16.99 -0.56
CA LEU A 5 12.34 -16.35 0.09
C LEU A 5 12.69 -15.00 0.70
N LYS A 6 13.88 -14.89 1.31
CA LYS A 6 14.38 -13.61 1.82
C LYS A 6 14.56 -12.58 0.70
N PHE A 7 15.11 -13.00 -0.45
CA PHE A 7 15.21 -12.14 -1.62
C PHE A 7 13.83 -11.67 -2.11
N LEU A 8 12.88 -12.60 -2.29
CA LEU A 8 11.52 -12.28 -2.71
C LEU A 8 10.81 -11.35 -1.71
N HIS A 9 11.04 -11.54 -0.42
CA HIS A 9 10.50 -10.69 0.64
C HIS A 9 10.99 -9.25 0.51
N LEU A 10 12.30 -9.07 0.36
CA LEU A 10 12.91 -7.75 0.19
C LEU A 10 12.50 -7.09 -1.14
N LEU A 11 12.37 -7.88 -2.21
CA LEU A 11 11.84 -7.40 -3.48
C LEU A 11 10.39 -6.92 -3.32
N GLY A 12 9.54 -7.72 -2.68
CA GLY A 12 8.15 -7.36 -2.40
C GLY A 12 8.03 -6.07 -1.58
N LEU A 13 8.84 -5.94 -0.53
CA LEU A 13 8.93 -4.71 0.27
C LEU A 13 9.39 -3.51 -0.58
N THR A 14 10.36 -3.70 -1.47
CA THR A 14 10.87 -2.63 -2.34
C THR A 14 9.79 -2.17 -3.33
N LEU A 15 9.06 -3.11 -3.93
CA LEU A 15 7.94 -2.80 -4.84
C LEU A 15 6.82 -2.06 -4.11
N PHE A 16 6.42 -2.56 -2.92
CA PHE A 16 5.36 -1.98 -2.12
C PHE A 16 5.69 -0.59 -1.59
N LEU A 17 6.88 -0.41 -0.99
CA LEU A 17 7.26 0.87 -0.40
C LEU A 17 7.69 1.88 -1.48
N GLY A 18 8.37 1.41 -2.53
CA GLY A 18 8.75 2.23 -3.67
C GLY A 18 7.54 2.79 -4.42
N SER A 19 6.48 2.01 -4.60
CA SER A 19 5.26 2.50 -5.24
C SER A 19 4.56 3.57 -4.41
N ILE A 20 4.56 3.48 -3.07
CA ILE A 20 3.99 4.52 -2.20
C ILE A 20 4.69 5.87 -2.42
N PHE A 21 6.03 5.89 -2.46
CA PHE A 21 6.76 7.13 -2.75
C PHE A 21 6.43 7.67 -4.15
N GLY A 22 6.34 6.78 -5.15
CA GLY A 22 5.88 7.15 -6.49
C GLY A 22 4.48 7.76 -6.49
N HIS A 23 3.55 7.20 -5.72
CA HIS A 23 2.18 7.72 -5.60
C HIS A 23 2.17 9.12 -5.00
N ILE A 24 2.96 9.38 -3.96
CA ILE A 24 3.06 10.70 -3.33
C ILE A 24 3.55 11.73 -4.34
N VAL A 25 4.67 11.44 -5.03
CA VAL A 25 5.25 12.36 -6.02
C VAL A 25 4.26 12.63 -7.16
N VAL A 26 3.69 11.58 -7.74
CA VAL A 26 2.73 11.72 -8.86
C VAL A 26 1.46 12.46 -8.41
N SER A 27 0.98 12.24 -7.19
CA SER A 27 -0.21 12.94 -6.68
C SER A 27 0.05 14.42 -6.41
N VAL A 28 1.25 14.77 -5.91
CA VAL A 28 1.64 16.18 -5.72
C VAL A 28 1.77 16.89 -7.06
N LEU A 29 2.47 16.28 -8.04
CA LEU A 29 2.64 16.83 -9.38
C LEU A 29 1.33 16.89 -10.18
N GLY A 30 0.42 15.94 -9.92
CA GLY A 30 -0.91 15.89 -10.55
C GLY A 30 -1.84 17.03 -10.13
N GLY A 31 -1.61 17.62 -8.96
CA GLY A 31 -2.41 18.72 -8.44
C GLY A 31 -3.81 18.29 -7.97
N GLY A 32 -4.70 19.28 -7.81
CA GLY A 32 -6.09 19.06 -7.41
C GLY A 32 -7.03 18.69 -8.57
N PRO A 33 -8.32 18.46 -8.32
CA PRO A 33 -9.29 17.98 -9.32
C PRO A 33 -9.42 18.85 -10.57
N HIS A 34 -9.16 20.15 -10.47
CA HIS A 34 -9.21 21.10 -11.60
C HIS A 34 -7.90 21.17 -12.40
N SER A 35 -6.86 20.46 -11.97
CA SER A 35 -5.59 20.40 -12.70
C SER A 35 -5.76 19.54 -13.96
N PRO A 36 -5.22 19.97 -15.12
CA PRO A 36 -5.25 19.16 -16.33
C PRO A 36 -4.47 17.84 -16.19
N LEU A 37 -3.56 17.75 -15.21
CA LEU A 37 -2.75 16.56 -14.93
C LEU A 37 -3.42 15.58 -13.95
N PHE A 38 -4.54 15.95 -13.33
CA PHE A 38 -5.14 15.16 -12.25
C PHE A 38 -5.54 13.75 -12.71
N LEU A 39 -6.24 13.64 -13.84
CA LEU A 39 -6.66 12.35 -14.39
C LEU A 39 -5.46 11.45 -14.71
N PHE A 40 -4.44 12.02 -15.35
CA PHE A 40 -3.21 11.29 -15.69
C PHE A 40 -2.50 10.78 -14.42
N ALA A 41 -2.40 11.62 -13.39
CA ALA A 41 -1.83 11.24 -12.11
C ALA A 41 -2.61 10.07 -11.47
N ARG A 42 -3.95 10.14 -11.46
CA ARG A 42 -4.79 9.07 -10.89
C ARG A 42 -4.68 7.75 -11.67
N GLN A 43 -4.60 7.80 -12.99
CA GLN A 43 -4.34 6.60 -13.81
C GLN A 43 -3.00 5.95 -13.47
N ASN A 44 -1.94 6.75 -13.29
CA ASN A 44 -0.62 6.24 -12.89
C ASN A 44 -0.65 5.63 -11.49
N VAL A 45 -1.30 6.29 -10.52
CA VAL A 45 -1.48 5.75 -9.15
C VAL A 45 -2.25 4.43 -9.17
N THR A 46 -3.33 4.33 -9.95
CA THR A 46 -4.10 3.08 -10.07
C THR A 46 -3.27 1.98 -10.72
N THR A 47 -2.52 2.28 -11.80
CA THR A 47 -1.64 1.32 -12.46
C THR A 47 -0.55 0.83 -11.50
N ALA A 48 0.17 1.74 -10.85
CA ALA A 48 1.20 1.42 -9.86
C ALA A 48 0.63 0.60 -8.68
N THR A 49 -0.59 0.89 -8.24
CA THR A 49 -1.29 0.09 -7.22
C THR A 49 -1.46 -1.36 -7.67
N ASN A 50 -1.93 -1.57 -8.90
CA ASN A 50 -2.23 -2.90 -9.42
C ASN A 50 -0.97 -3.70 -9.78
N VAL A 51 0.09 -3.05 -10.24
CA VAL A 51 1.30 -3.73 -10.75
C VAL A 51 2.47 -3.77 -9.77
N LEU A 52 2.52 -2.85 -8.80
CA LEU A 52 3.61 -2.76 -7.82
C LEU A 52 3.11 -2.93 -6.38
N THR A 53 2.11 -2.15 -5.95
CA THR A 53 1.69 -2.13 -4.54
C THR A 53 1.06 -3.45 -4.10
N ILE A 54 0.02 -3.91 -4.80
CA ILE A 54 -0.68 -5.16 -4.47
C ILE A 54 0.25 -6.37 -4.64
N PRO A 55 0.95 -6.54 -5.78
CA PRO A 55 1.86 -7.68 -5.94
C PRO A 55 3.04 -7.63 -4.97
N GLY A 56 3.60 -6.45 -4.71
CA GLY A 56 4.71 -6.26 -3.78
C GLY A 56 4.33 -6.63 -2.35
N LEU A 57 3.17 -6.15 -1.87
CA LEU A 57 2.66 -6.49 -0.54
C LEU A 57 2.35 -7.99 -0.43
N GLY A 58 1.69 -8.56 -1.43
CA GLY A 58 1.41 -10.00 -1.49
C GLY A 58 2.69 -10.83 -1.45
N LEU A 59 3.69 -10.44 -2.25
CA LEU A 59 4.99 -11.13 -2.30
C LEU A 59 5.70 -11.05 -0.96
N ALA A 60 5.71 -9.89 -0.30
CA ALA A 60 6.31 -9.71 1.02
C ALA A 60 5.64 -10.61 2.07
N ILE A 61 4.30 -10.63 2.12
CA ILE A 61 3.55 -11.45 3.09
C ILE A 61 3.78 -12.94 2.85
N VAL A 62 3.58 -13.41 1.61
CA VAL A 62 3.69 -14.85 1.28
C VAL A 62 5.10 -15.37 1.52
N SER A 63 6.13 -14.63 1.10
CA SER A 63 7.52 -15.01 1.34
C SER A 63 7.90 -14.94 2.82
N GLY A 64 7.35 -13.99 3.59
CA GLY A 64 7.49 -13.90 5.03
C GLY A 64 6.93 -15.12 5.77
N ILE A 65 5.72 -15.53 5.40
CA ILE A 65 5.09 -16.78 5.88
C ILE A 65 5.97 -17.99 5.51
N GLY A 66 6.44 -18.06 4.27
CA GLY A 66 7.33 -19.14 3.82
C GLY A 66 8.62 -19.24 4.64
N MET A 67 9.24 -18.10 4.98
CA MET A 67 10.42 -18.06 5.84
C MET A 67 10.14 -18.58 7.25
N ALA A 68 8.99 -18.21 7.83
CA ALA A 68 8.57 -18.71 9.15
C ALA A 68 8.36 -20.23 9.15
N VAL A 69 7.68 -20.75 8.13
CA VAL A 69 7.41 -22.19 7.96
C VAL A 69 8.70 -22.99 7.82
N ILE A 70 9.61 -22.59 6.92
CA ILE A 70 10.88 -23.31 6.71
C ILE A 70 11.78 -23.25 7.94
N SER A 71 11.76 -22.13 8.67
CA SER A 71 12.55 -21.98 9.90
C SER A 71 11.92 -22.67 11.11
N ARG A 72 10.75 -23.31 10.94
CA ARG A 72 9.95 -23.92 12.00
C ARG A 72 9.63 -22.96 13.16
N LEU A 73 9.59 -21.66 12.87
CA LEU A 73 9.26 -20.63 13.84
C LEU A 73 7.74 -20.53 13.91
N SER A 74 7.18 -20.86 15.07
CA SER A 74 5.75 -20.70 15.32
C SER A 74 5.46 -19.27 15.78
N PRO A 75 4.57 -18.52 15.10
CA PRO A 75 4.11 -17.21 15.59
C PRO A 75 3.49 -17.28 16.99
N LEU A 76 2.84 -18.40 17.32
CA LEU A 76 2.24 -18.64 18.64
C LEU A 76 3.28 -18.74 19.76
N ARG A 77 4.53 -19.08 19.42
CA ARG A 77 5.64 -19.18 20.39
C ARG A 77 6.56 -17.95 20.36
N ALA A 78 6.62 -17.25 19.22
CA ALA A 78 7.43 -16.05 19.03
C ALA A 78 6.55 -14.81 18.93
N ARG A 79 6.28 -14.15 20.06
CA ARG A 79 5.43 -12.93 20.14
C ARG A 79 5.85 -11.83 19.15
N TRP A 80 7.16 -11.67 18.93
CA TRP A 80 7.70 -10.75 17.92
C TRP A 80 7.21 -11.08 16.49
N LEU A 81 7.24 -12.36 16.12
CA LEU A 81 6.80 -12.81 14.79
C LEU A 81 5.29 -12.67 14.63
N ALA A 82 4.53 -12.97 15.69
CA ALA A 82 3.08 -12.73 15.71
C ALA A 82 2.77 -11.24 15.52
N LEU A 83 3.41 -10.34 16.28
CA LEU A 83 3.21 -8.90 16.14
C LEU A 83 3.56 -8.41 14.73
N HIS A 84 4.74 -8.78 14.23
CA HIS A 84 5.20 -8.35 12.90
C HIS A 84 4.26 -8.85 11.78
N GLY A 85 3.84 -10.11 11.84
CA GLY A 85 2.89 -10.70 10.90
C GLY A 85 1.51 -10.05 10.98
N SER A 86 0.98 -9.85 12.19
CA SER A 86 -0.33 -9.22 12.40
C SER A 86 -0.36 -7.79 11.88
N LEU A 87 0.70 -7.01 12.12
CA LEU A 87 0.79 -5.64 11.58
C LEU A 87 0.81 -5.65 10.04
N ALA A 88 1.52 -6.58 9.41
CA ALA A 88 1.52 -6.72 7.95
C ALA A 88 0.12 -7.06 7.40
N LEU A 89 -0.65 -7.89 8.11
CA LEU A 89 -2.04 -8.18 7.75
C LEU A 89 -2.96 -6.97 7.94
N VAL A 90 -2.76 -6.16 8.98
CA VAL A 90 -3.49 -4.90 9.17
C VAL A 90 -3.19 -3.93 8.01
N VAL A 91 -1.93 -3.83 7.58
CA VAL A 91 -1.54 -3.02 6.42
C VAL A 91 -2.27 -3.47 5.15
N ALA A 92 -2.33 -4.79 4.91
CA ALA A 92 -3.06 -5.36 3.79
C ALA A 92 -4.57 -5.11 3.89
N ALA A 93 -5.15 -5.23 5.08
CA ALA A 93 -6.56 -4.95 5.31
C ALA A 93 -6.90 -3.48 5.02
N ILE A 94 -6.15 -2.53 5.57
CA ILE A 94 -6.34 -1.09 5.32
C ILE A 94 -6.23 -0.78 3.83
N ALA A 95 -5.23 -1.36 3.15
CA ALA A 95 -5.07 -1.19 1.71
C ALA A 95 -6.31 -1.69 0.94
N ALA A 96 -6.78 -2.90 1.27
CA ALA A 96 -7.91 -3.54 0.59
C ALA A 96 -9.26 -2.85 0.83
N VAL A 97 -9.52 -2.42 2.07
CA VAL A 97 -10.84 -1.89 2.46
C VAL A 97 -10.97 -0.37 2.36
N ALA A 98 -9.86 0.38 2.38
CA ALA A 98 -9.90 1.84 2.39
C ALA A 98 -9.14 2.45 1.21
N ILE A 99 -7.84 2.16 1.06
CA ILE A 99 -6.98 2.86 0.09
C ILE A 99 -7.36 2.50 -1.35
N ILE A 100 -7.48 1.21 -1.68
CA ILE A 100 -7.78 0.77 -3.04
C ILE A 100 -9.18 1.25 -3.50
N PRO A 101 -10.25 1.10 -2.70
CA PRO A 101 -11.56 1.65 -3.05
C PRO A 101 -11.53 3.17 -3.23
N ALA A 102 -10.94 3.91 -2.29
CA ALA A 102 -10.83 5.37 -2.40
C ALA A 102 -10.06 5.80 -3.65
N GLY A 103 -8.97 5.10 -3.98
CA GLY A 103 -8.20 5.38 -5.19
C GLY A 103 -8.98 5.15 -6.48
N ARG A 104 -9.88 4.16 -6.51
CA ARG A 104 -10.81 3.89 -7.63
C ARG A 104 -11.88 4.96 -7.73
N ASP A 105 -12.48 5.37 -6.60
CA ASP A 105 -13.48 6.43 -6.56
C ASP A 105 -12.91 7.76 -7.05
N MET A 106 -11.67 8.09 -6.68
CA MET A 106 -10.96 9.26 -7.20
C MET A 106 -10.73 9.19 -8.72
N LEU A 107 -10.35 8.02 -9.25
CA LEU A 107 -10.17 7.83 -10.68
C LEU A 107 -11.50 7.98 -11.44
N GLN A 108 -12.57 7.39 -10.93
CA GLN A 108 -13.92 7.52 -11.51
C GLN A 108 -14.40 8.98 -11.49
N GLY A 109 -14.22 9.68 -10.38
CA GLY A 109 -14.52 11.11 -10.30
C GLY A 109 -13.67 11.94 -11.28
N ALA A 110 -12.39 11.61 -11.44
CA ALA A 110 -11.52 12.30 -12.41
C ALA A 110 -12.01 12.11 -13.87
N ILE A 111 -12.51 10.92 -14.20
CA ILE A 111 -13.11 10.62 -15.50
C ILE A 111 -14.42 11.42 -15.67
N ALA A 112 -15.28 11.43 -14.64
CA ALA A 112 -16.54 12.17 -14.67
C ALA A 112 -16.35 13.69 -14.80
N LEU A 113 -15.30 14.26 -14.18
CA LEU A 113 -14.93 15.67 -14.35
C LEU A 113 -14.57 15.99 -15.80
N ARG A 114 -13.77 15.12 -16.44
CA ARG A 114 -13.42 15.26 -17.85
C ARG A 114 -14.66 15.17 -18.75
N ASP A 115 -15.60 14.30 -18.41
CA ASP A 115 -16.78 14.00 -19.22
C ASP A 115 -17.96 14.98 -18.97
N GLY A 116 -17.78 16.01 -18.12
CA GLY A 116 -18.72 17.13 -17.98
C GLY A 116 -19.71 17.03 -16.82
N SER A 117 -19.43 16.25 -15.77
CA SER A 117 -20.27 16.14 -14.55
C SER A 117 -19.60 16.72 -13.29
N PRO A 118 -19.36 18.04 -13.19
CA PRO A 118 -18.36 18.59 -12.29
C PRO A 118 -18.70 18.56 -10.80
N ASP A 119 -19.93 18.88 -10.40
CA ASP A 119 -20.26 19.10 -8.99
C ASP A 119 -20.28 17.80 -8.16
N VAL A 120 -20.93 16.76 -8.70
CA VAL A 120 -20.98 15.44 -8.05
C VAL A 120 -19.60 14.78 -8.03
N ALA A 121 -18.85 14.91 -9.13
CA ALA A 121 -17.53 14.32 -9.25
C ALA A 121 -16.51 14.99 -8.31
N ALA A 122 -16.56 16.31 -8.15
CA ALA A 122 -15.67 17.03 -7.23
C ALA A 122 -15.91 16.62 -5.77
N ALA A 123 -17.17 16.50 -5.35
CA ALA A 123 -17.51 16.05 -3.99
C ALA A 123 -17.06 14.60 -3.73
N GLN A 124 -17.25 13.70 -4.70
CA GLN A 124 -16.78 12.32 -4.64
C GLN A 124 -15.25 12.25 -4.49
N ILE A 125 -14.51 13.01 -5.30
CA ILE A 125 -13.04 13.05 -5.24
C ILE A 125 -12.56 13.56 -3.89
N LEU A 126 -13.15 14.64 -3.37
CA LEU A 126 -12.73 15.20 -2.07
C LEU A 126 -12.94 14.21 -0.93
N THR A 127 -14.07 13.49 -0.94
CA THR A 127 -14.37 12.47 0.08
C THR A 127 -13.40 11.30 -0.02
N ALA A 128 -13.21 10.76 -1.22
CA ALA A 128 -12.28 9.66 -1.47
C ALA A 128 -10.83 10.04 -1.15
N LYS A 129 -10.41 11.27 -1.50
CA LYS A 129 -9.07 11.78 -1.17
C LYS A 129 -8.83 11.81 0.34
N ARG A 130 -9.79 12.27 1.14
CA ARG A 130 -9.65 12.25 2.61
C ARG A 130 -9.45 10.85 3.16
N ILE A 131 -10.19 9.87 2.63
CA ILE A 131 -10.03 8.45 3.01
C ILE A 131 -8.63 7.96 2.61
N GLU A 132 -8.22 8.20 1.36
CA GLU A 132 -6.89 7.79 0.85
C GLU A 132 -5.75 8.43 1.66
N ASP A 133 -5.83 9.73 1.97
CA ASP A 133 -4.80 10.45 2.72
C ASP A 133 -4.66 9.91 4.16
N ILE A 134 -5.78 9.75 4.88
CA ILE A 134 -5.78 9.28 6.28
C ILE A 134 -5.35 7.81 6.34
N ALA A 135 -6.00 6.95 5.55
CA ALA A 135 -5.69 5.53 5.53
C ALA A 135 -4.25 5.30 5.05
N GLY A 136 -3.81 6.04 4.03
CA GLY A 136 -2.44 6.01 3.50
C GLY A 136 -1.41 6.42 4.54
N ALA A 137 -1.64 7.52 5.27
CA ALA A 137 -0.74 7.97 6.33
C ALA A 137 -0.61 6.92 7.44
N ILE A 138 -1.73 6.35 7.91
CA ILE A 138 -1.73 5.25 8.88
C ILE A 138 -0.93 4.05 8.32
N ASN A 139 -1.16 3.69 7.06
CA ASN A 139 -0.51 2.55 6.45
C ASN A 139 1.01 2.72 6.30
N ILE A 140 1.48 3.94 6.00
CA ILE A 140 2.90 4.28 5.96
C ILE A 140 3.53 4.15 7.35
N LEU A 141 2.89 4.69 8.39
CA LEU A 141 3.39 4.58 9.76
C LEU A 141 3.49 3.13 10.22
N LEU A 142 2.49 2.31 9.88
CA LEU A 142 2.52 0.87 10.15
C LEU A 142 3.65 0.18 9.36
N ALA A 143 3.81 0.47 8.07
CA ALA A 143 4.87 -0.12 7.25
C ALA A 143 6.27 0.21 7.78
N LEU A 144 6.50 1.46 8.21
CA LEU A 144 7.76 1.87 8.85
C LEU A 144 7.98 1.17 10.19
N THR A 145 6.92 1.03 10.99
CA THR A 145 6.97 0.30 12.26
C THR A 145 7.31 -1.18 12.04
N ILE A 146 6.69 -1.82 11.05
CA ILE A 146 6.98 -3.21 10.65
C ILE A 146 8.45 -3.32 10.24
N ALA A 147 8.96 -2.42 9.39
CA ALA A 147 10.36 -2.42 8.97
C ALA A 147 11.32 -2.30 10.17
N ALA A 148 11.05 -1.39 11.11
CA ALA A 148 11.84 -1.22 12.32
C ALA A 148 11.84 -2.49 13.20
N ILE A 149 10.65 -3.07 13.44
CA ILE A 149 10.51 -4.35 14.17
C ILE A 149 11.25 -5.49 13.46
N GLY A 150 11.22 -5.50 12.13
CA GLY A 150 11.89 -6.51 11.29
C GLY A 150 13.42 -6.49 11.45
N VAL A 151 14.00 -5.30 11.63
CA VAL A 151 15.42 -5.12 11.90
C VAL A 151 15.76 -5.50 13.34
N TRP A 152 14.92 -5.10 14.30
CA TRP A 152 15.14 -5.37 15.72
C TRP A 152 14.60 -6.75 16.11
N LYS A 153 15.28 -7.79 15.63
CA LYS A 153 14.98 -9.18 16.00
C LYS A 153 15.50 -9.46 17.41
N PRO A 154 14.65 -9.81 18.40
CA PRO A 154 15.13 -10.24 19.71
C PRO A 154 15.98 -11.51 19.55
N LYS A 155 17.00 -11.66 20.41
CA LYS A 155 17.75 -12.93 20.52
C LYS A 155 16.76 -14.00 21.00
N LEU A 156 16.36 -14.88 20.09
CA LEU A 156 15.50 -16.05 20.34
C LEU A 156 16.36 -17.23 20.78
#